data_AF-A0A2E7MX08-F1
#
_entry.id   AF-A0A2E7MX08-F1
#
_cell.length_a   1.000
_cell.length_b   1.000
_cell.length_c   1.000
_cell.angle_alpha   90.00
_cell.angle_beta   90.00
_cell.angle_gamma   90.00
#
_symmetry.space_group_name_H-M   'P 1'
#
loop_
_entity.id
_entity.type
_entity.pdbx_description
1 polymer ?
#
loop_
_entity_poly.entity_id
_entity_poly.type
_entity_poly.pdbx_seq_one_letter_code
_entity_poly.pdbx_strand_id
1 'polypeptide(L)' 'MNNTYYATEAEITCTGNDRVVTAEIDNFKFQDSLTAFIATNKIPMKWTGRVYVGNAHGMEFTTPGPKELAKAFSRRR' A
#
# COMPACT_ATOMS: atom_id res chain seq x y z
N MET A 1 17.65 -6.15 -16.64
CA MET A 1 17.02 -5.42 -15.51
C MET A 1 15.52 -5.66 -15.55
N ASN A 2 14.94 -6.30 -14.55
CA ASN A 2 13.48 -6.37 -14.41
C ASN A 2 13.03 -5.03 -13.82
N ASN A 3 12.47 -4.14 -14.63
CA ASN A 3 11.76 -2.97 -14.10
C ASN A 3 10.45 -3.47 -13.47
N THR A 4 10.48 -3.69 -12.16
CA THR A 4 9.27 -3.91 -11.37
C THR A 4 8.56 -2.56 -11.25
N TYR A 5 7.35 -2.48 -11.80
CA TYR A 5 6.49 -1.30 -11.67
C TYR A 5 5.48 -1.58 -10.56
N TYR A 6 5.38 -0.68 -9.60
CA TYR A 6 4.38 -0.75 -8.54
C TYR A 6 3.21 0.17 -8.88
N ALA A 7 2.00 -0.22 -8.50
CA ALA A 7 0.85 0.67 -8.53
C ALA A 7 1.08 1.89 -7.64
N THR A 8 0.50 3.03 -8.01
CA THR A 8 0.51 4.25 -7.19
C THR A 8 -0.53 4.22 -6.08
N GLU A 9 -1.40 3.21 -6.06
CA GLU A 9 -2.46 3.03 -5.08
C GLU A 9 -2.37 1.64 -4.44
N ALA A 10 -2.78 1.53 -3.18
CA ALA A 10 -2.89 0.25 -2.49
C ALA A 10 -4.15 0.20 -1.63
N GLU A 11 -4.65 -1.02 -1.43
CA GLU A 11 -5.73 -1.30 -0.49
C GLU A 11 -5.17 -1.36 0.93
N ILE A 12 -5.81 -0.64 1.83
CA ILE A 12 -5.43 -0.55 3.24
C ILE A 12 -6.61 -0.99 4.08
N THR A 13 -6.36 -1.96 4.94
CA THR A 13 -7.36 -2.53 5.84
C THR A 13 -7.20 -1.89 7.21
N CYS A 14 -8.27 -1.30 7.73
CA CYS A 14 -8.31 -0.81 9.10
C CYS A 14 -8.75 -1.95 10.04
N THR A 15 -7.89 -2.36 10.96
CA THR A 15 -8.17 -3.49 11.88
C THR A 15 -9.18 -3.13 12.97
N GLY A 16 -9.45 -1.83 13.17
CA GLY A 16 -10.45 -1.37 14.14
C GLY A 16 -11.91 -1.47 13.66
N ASN A 17 -12.15 -1.63 12.35
CA ASN A 17 -13.50 -1.67 11.80
C ASN A 17 -13.66 -2.57 10.55
N ASP A 18 -12.63 -3.34 10.21
CA ASP A 18 -12.55 -4.24 9.05
C ASP A 18 -12.86 -3.58 7.69
N ARG A 19 -12.77 -2.25 7.60
CA ARG A 19 -12.97 -1.53 6.35
C ARG A 19 -11.69 -1.52 5.54
N VAL A 20 -11.85 -1.76 4.24
CA VAL A 20 -10.79 -1.62 3.24
C VAL A 20 -11.00 -0.30 2.51
N VAL A 21 -9.94 0.50 2.43
CA VAL A 21 -9.92 1.78 1.72
C VAL A 21 -8.77 1.80 0.72
N THR A 22 -8.97 2.43 -0.43
CA THR A 22 -7.90 2.68 -1.38
C THR A 22 -7.14 3.93 -0.96
N ALA A 23 -5.82 3.81 -0.88
CA ALA A 23 -4.91 4.89 -0.52
C ALA A 23 -3.90 5.12 -1.63
N GLU A 24 -3.52 6.37 -1.85
CA GLU A 24 -2.37 6.69 -2.68
C GLU A 24 -1.08 6.38 -1.91
N ILE A 25 -0.12 5.76 -2.57
CA ILE A 25 1.17 5.40 -1.99
C ILE A 25 2.23 6.39 -2.44
N ASP A 26 2.92 6.96 -1.45
CA ASP A 26 4.03 7.87 -1.62
C ASP A 26 5.26 7.38 -0.83
N ASN A 27 6.45 7.83 -1.21
CA ASN A 27 7.74 7.45 -0.60
C ASN A 27 7.90 5.92 -0.42
N PHE A 28 7.43 5.13 -1.39
CA PHE A 28 7.44 3.68 -1.32
C PHE A 28 8.88 3.13 -1.35
N LYS A 29 9.22 2.35 -0.33
CA LYS A 29 10.44 1.56 -0.24
C LYS A 29 10.05 0.10 0.02
N PHE A 30 10.37 -0.75 -0.94
CA PHE A 30 10.04 -2.18 -0.88
C PHE A 30 10.64 -2.82 0.39
N GLN A 31 9.78 -3.46 1.18
CA GLN A 31 10.09 -4.15 2.44
C GLN A 31 10.77 -3.28 3.51
N ASP A 32 10.57 -1.96 3.47
CA ASP A 32 11.12 -1.03 4.45
C ASP A 32 10.02 -0.12 5.01
N SER A 33 9.50 0.77 4.17
CA SER A 33 8.49 1.75 4.58
C SER A 33 7.68 2.26 3.39
N LEU A 34 6.46 2.72 3.65
CA LEU A 34 5.68 3.47 2.67
C LEU A 34 4.83 4.53 3.37
N THR A 35 4.42 5.56 2.66
CA THR A 35 3.45 6.54 3.15
C THR A 35 2.15 6.32 2.43
N ALA A 36 1.09 6.04 3.18
CA ALA A 36 -0.25 5.95 2.65
C ALA A 36 -0.98 7.27 2.82
N PHE A 37 -1.49 7.82 1.72
CA PHE A 37 -2.31 9.02 1.72
C PHE A 37 -3.78 8.62 1.61
N ILE A 38 -4.52 8.72 2.72
CA ILE A 38 -5.93 8.37 2.79
C ILE A 38 -6.73 9.65 3.04
N ALA A 39 -7.55 10.03 2.07
CA ALA A 39 -8.29 11.29 2.05
C ALA A 39 -7.36 12.51 2.19
N THR A 40 -7.14 12.99 3.42
CA THR A 40 -6.27 14.14 3.73
C THR A 40 -5.20 13.81 4.78
N ASN A 41 -5.09 12.54 5.17
CA ASN A 41 -4.15 12.08 6.19
C ASN A 41 -2.99 11.32 5.55
N LYS A 42 -1.78 11.66 5.98
CA LYS A 42 -0.55 10.89 5.70
C LYS A 42 -0.33 9.88 6.81
N ILE A 43 -0.34 8.61 6.47
CA ILE A 43 -0.14 7.52 7.41
C ILE A 43 1.21 6.88 7.08
N PRO A 44 2.25 7.13 7.89
CA PRO A 44 3.53 6.47 7.73
C PRO A 44 3.38 5.00 8.12
N MET A 45 3.64 4.11 7.17
CA MET A 45 3.57 2.66 7.36
C MET A 45 4.98 2.07 7.39
N LYS A 46 5.21 1.13 8.31
CA LYS A 46 6.48 0.40 8.45
C LYS A 46 6.31 -1.06 8.10
N TRP A 47 7.30 -1.64 7.42
CA TRP A 47 7.32 -3.06 7.12
C TRP A 47 7.59 -3.88 8.39
N THR A 48 6.75 -4.88 8.64
CA THR A 48 6.89 -5.78 9.81
C THR A 48 7.56 -7.11 9.48
N GLY A 49 7.98 -7.32 8.24
CA GLY A 49 8.44 -8.63 7.74
C GLY A 49 7.38 -9.38 6.93
N ARG A 50 6.10 -8.98 7.03
CA ARG A 50 4.99 -9.60 6.29
C ARG A 50 4.01 -8.61 5.67
N VAL A 51 3.66 -7.55 6.39
CA VAL A 51 2.77 -6.48 5.93
C VAL A 51 3.28 -5.13 6.42
N TYR A 52 2.87 -4.05 5.75
CA TYR A 52 3.09 -2.71 6.25
C TYR A 52 2.02 -2.39 7.29
N VAL A 53 2.43 -1.83 8.42
CA VAL A 53 1.54 -1.43 9.51
C VAL A 53 1.79 0.04 9.82
N GLY A 54 0.71 0.79 10.01
CA GLY A 54 0.77 2.16 10.48
C GLY A 54 -0.43 2.49 11.35
N ASN A 55 -0.29 3.58 12.10
CA ASN A 55 -1.30 4.03 13.04
C ASN A 55 -1.66 5.49 12.73
N ALA A 56 -2.94 5.79 12.70
CA ALA A 56 -3.44 7.16 12.59
C ALA A 56 -4.74 7.31 13.37
N HIS A 57 -4.85 8.40 14.13
CA HIS A 57 -6.04 8.71 14.94
C HIS A 57 -6.48 7.56 15.87
N GLY A 58 -5.53 6.77 16.39
CA GLY A 58 -5.80 5.63 17.26
C GLY A 58 -6.29 4.37 16.53
N MET A 59 -6.39 4.39 15.21
CA MET A 59 -6.68 3.22 14.39
C MET A 59 -5.41 2.63 13.81
N GLU A 60 -5.34 1.30 13.79
CA GLU A 60 -4.28 0.56 13.10
C GLU A 60 -4.72 0.20 11.69
N PHE A 61 -3.80 0.40 10.76
CA PHE A 61 -3.97 0.16 9.34
C PHE A 61 -2.89 -0.80 8.87
N THR A 62 -3.30 -1.78 8.07
CA THR A 62 -2.39 -2.78 7.51
C THR A 62 -2.57 -2.85 6.00
N THR A 63 -1.48 -3.07 5.28
CA THR A 63 -1.50 -3.25 3.83
C THR A 63 -0.36 -4.15 3.38
N PRO A 64 -0.57 -5.04 2.38
CA PRO A 64 0.54 -5.73 1.73
C PRO A 64 1.41 -4.79 0.89
N GLY A 65 0.96 -3.54 0.65
CA GLY A 65 1.60 -2.56 -0.22
C GLY A 65 0.99 -2.53 -1.63
N PRO A 66 1.54 -1.69 -2.52
CA PRO A 66 1.06 -1.56 -3.89
C PRO A 66 1.27 -2.84 -4.69
N LYS A 67 0.28 -3.18 -5.55
CA LYS A 67 0.36 -4.35 -6.41
C LYS A 67 1.45 -4.17 -7.47
N GLU A 68 2.19 -5.23 -7.74
CA GLU A 68 3.17 -5.25 -8.84
C GLU A 68 2.42 -5.29 -10.18
N LEU A 69 2.59 -4.24 -10.97
CA LEU A 69 2.12 -4.17 -12.34
C LEU A 69 3.14 -4.91 -13.22
N ALA A 70 3.07 -6.24 -13.23
CA ALA A 70 3.65 -6.98 -14.35
C ALA A 70 2.98 -6.44 -15.61
N LYS A 71 3.75 -5.93 -16.59
CA LYS A 71 3.22 -5.43 -17.87
C LYS A 71 2.18 -6.44 -18.35
N ALA A 72 0.90 -6.11 -18.19
CA ALA A 72 -0.18 -6.96 -18.63
C ALA A 72 -0.09 -6.93 -20.14
N PHE A 73 0.62 -7.90 -20.71
CA PHE A 73 0.55 -8.22 -22.12
C PHE A 73 -0.88 -8.72 -22.32
N SER A 74 -1.80 -7.77 -22.46
CA SER A 74 -3.17 -8.02 -22.88
C SER A 74 -3.07 -8.66 -24.25
N ARG A 75 -2.96 -9.98 -24.28
CA ARG A 75 -3.34 -10.81 -25.41
C ARG A 75 -4.85 -10.61 -25.61
N ARG A 76 -5.23 -9.51 -26.25
CA ARG A 76 -6.50 -9.45 -26.96
C ARG A 76 -6.24 -10.05 -28.33
N ARG A 77 -6.76 -11.26 -28.50
CA ARG A 77 -6.86 -11.99 -29.76
C ARG A 77 -7.92 -11.36 -30.65
#